data_AF-A0AAJ1JCT8-F1
#
_entry.id   AF-A0AAJ1JCT8-F1
#
_cell.length_a   1.000
_cell.length_b   1.000
_cell.length_c   1.000
_cell.angle_alpha   90.00
_cell.angle_beta   90.00
_cell.angle_gamma   90.00
#
_symmetry.space_group_name_H-M   'P 1'
#
loop_
_entity.id
_entity.type
_entity.pdbx_description
1 polymer ?
#
loop_
_entity_poly.entity_id
_entity_poly.type
_entity_poly.pdbx_seq_one_letter_code
_entity_poly.pdbx_strand_id
1 'polypeptide(L)' 'MSDVIDPKKNPEQAAQQVLIELIRAEKTGGIHGVGIKTNTEALLYAYTAIYNHFKKLNIS' A
#
# COMPACT_ATOMS: atom_id res chain seq x y z
N MET A 1 -7.13 -17.45 9.76
CA MET A 1 -7.91 -16.94 8.62
C MET A 1 -7.41 -15.53 8.36
N SER A 2 -6.95 -15.21 7.15
CA SER A 2 -6.74 -13.80 6.81
C SER A 2 -8.14 -13.22 6.63
N ASP A 3 -8.63 -12.50 7.63
CA ASP A 3 -9.85 -11.74 7.47
C ASP A 3 -9.64 -10.82 6.26
N VAL A 4 -10.43 -11.04 5.20
CA VAL A 4 -10.32 -10.24 3.98
C VAL A 4 -10.80 -8.85 4.35
N ILE A 5 -9.87 -7.89 4.39
CA ILE A 5 -10.17 -6.50 4.73
C ILE A 5 -10.89 -5.88 3.53
N ASP A 6 -12.15 -5.47 3.74
CA ASP A 6 -12.90 -4.72 2.74
C ASP A 6 -12.34 -3.30 2.62
N PRO A 7 -11.73 -2.91 1.49
CA PRO A 7 -11.13 -1.60 1.31
C PRO A 7 -12.16 -0.46 1.32
N LYS A 8 -13.45 -0.72 1.10
CA LYS A 8 -14.51 0.30 1.22
C LYS A 8 -14.81 0.62 2.68
N LYS A 9 -14.78 -0.41 3.55
CA LYS A 9 -15.07 -0.26 4.99
C LYS A 9 -13.85 0.21 5.78
N ASN A 10 -12.66 -0.29 5.45
CA ASN A 10 -11.42 0.06 6.14
C ASN A 10 -10.25 0.24 5.15
N PRO A 11 -10.19 1.38 4.44
CA PRO A 11 -9.18 1.65 3.43
C PRO A 11 -7.76 1.73 4.00
N GLU A 12 -7.60 2.15 5.26
CA GLU A 12 -6.31 2.23 5.94
C GLU A 12 -5.72 0.83 6.18
N GLN A 13 -6.48 -0.06 6.82
CA GLN A 13 -6.00 -1.43 7.06
C GLN A 13 -5.78 -2.19 5.74
N ALA A 14 -6.64 -1.99 4.75
CA ALA A 14 -6.47 -2.58 3.43
C ALA A 14 -5.17 -2.11 2.77
N ALA A 15 -4.85 -0.80 2.84
CA ALA A 15 -3.61 -0.26 2.30
C ALA A 15 -2.37 -0.77 3.03
N GLN A 16 -2.42 -0.91 4.36
CA GLN A 16 -1.35 -1.52 5.15
C GLN A 16 -1.12 -2.99 4.76
N GLN A 17 -2.20 -3.78 4.60
CA GLN A 17 -2.11 -5.18 4.21
C GLN A 17 -1.46 -5.33 2.82
N VAL A 18 -1.86 -4.51 1.85
CA VAL A 18 -1.24 -4.52 0.51
C VAL A 18 0.24 -4.17 0.58
N LEU A 19 0.62 -3.15 1.36
CA LEU A 19 2.02 -2.77 1.52
C LEU A 19 2.85 -3.92 2.13
N ILE A 20 2.31 -4.61 3.14
CA ILE A 20 2.96 -5.76 3.78
C ILE A 20 3.18 -6.89 2.75
N GLU A 21 2.19 -7.19 1.92
CA GLU A 21 2.34 -8.23 0.88
C GLU A 21 3.34 -7.82 -0.20
N LEU A 22 3.44 -6.53 -0.55
CA LEU A 22 4.48 -6.04 -1.46
C LEU A 22 5.89 -6.18 -0.88
N ILE A 23 6.05 -5.92 0.43
CA ILE A 23 7.31 -6.15 1.15
C ILE A 23 7.64 -7.64 1.18
N ARG A 24 6.68 -8.51 1.54
CA ARG A 24 6.86 -9.97 1.58
C ARG A 24 7.23 -10.56 0.23
N ALA A 25 6.66 -10.02 -0.84
CA ALA A 25 6.97 -10.43 -2.20
C ALA A 25 8.30 -9.86 -2.73
N GLU A 26 9.06 -9.12 -1.90
CA GLU A 26 10.29 -8.41 -2.27
C GLU A 26 10.10 -7.44 -3.45
N LYS A 27 8.85 -7.03 -3.71
CA LYS A 27 8.49 -6.12 -4.81
C LYS A 27 8.69 -4.64 -4.46
N THR A 28 9.31 -4.36 -3.32
CA THR A 28 9.59 -3.00 -2.85
C THR A 28 10.78 -2.33 -3.55
N GLY A 29 11.70 -3.13 -4.10
CA GLY A 29 12.89 -2.62 -4.80
C GLY A 29 12.61 -1.91 -6.14
N GLY A 30 11.43 -2.09 -6.73
CA GLY A 30 11.03 -1.47 -8.00
C GLY A 30 10.01 -0.34 -7.89
N ILE A 31 9.47 -0.07 -6.69
CA ILE A 31 8.39 0.92 -6.52
C ILE A 31 8.92 2.34 -6.74
N HIS A 32 10.21 2.56 -6.49
CA HIS A 32 10.96 3.76 -6.87
C HIS A 32 12.24 3.30 -7.55
N GLY A 33 12.46 3.75 -8.80
CA GLY A 33 13.62 3.37 -9.61
C GLY A 33 14.92 3.38 -8.79
N VAL A 34 15.77 2.38 -9.05
CA VAL A 34 17.03 2.10 -8.35
C VAL A 34 17.73 3.38 -7.87
N GLY A 35 17.71 3.64 -6.56
CA GLY A 35 18.66 4.52 -5.88
C GLY A 35 18.24 5.93 -5.42
N ILE A 36 16.96 6.34 -5.45
CA ILE A 36 16.62 7.79 -5.25
C ILE A 36 15.99 8.15 -3.89
N LYS A 37 15.46 7.20 -3.10
CA LYS A 37 14.88 7.50 -1.77
C LYS A 37 15.25 6.46 -0.72
N THR A 38 15.30 6.88 0.55
CA THR A 38 15.42 5.93 1.67
C THR A 38 14.23 4.97 1.62
N ASN A 39 14.45 3.68 1.94
CA ASN A 39 13.43 2.62 1.84
C ASN A 39 12.09 3.04 2.48
N THR A 40 12.16 3.76 3.61
CA THR A 40 10.98 4.29 4.33
C THR A 40 10.13 5.28 3.54
N GLU A 41 10.73 6.22 2.81
CA GLU A 41 9.97 7.24 2.05
C GLU A 41 9.24 6.61 0.86
N ALA A 42 9.84 5.61 0.22
CA ALA A 42 9.22 4.86 -0.86
C ALA A 42 8.00 4.06 -0.35
N LEU A 43 8.13 3.44 0.83
CA LEU A 43 7.02 2.73 1.49
C LEU A 43 5.89 3.68 1.89
N LEU A 44 6.22 4.87 2.44
CA LEU A 44 5.23 5.89 2.78
C LEU A 44 4.49 6.41 1.55
N TYR A 45 5.21 6.63 0.44
CA TYR A 45 4.60 7.03 -0.83
C TYR A 45 3.65 5.94 -1.35
N ALA A 46 4.10 4.69 -1.39
CA ALA A 46 3.30 3.56 -1.84
C ALA A 46 2.02 3.40 -1.00
N TYR A 47 2.16 3.43 0.32
CA TYR A 47 1.02 3.42 1.24
C TYR A 47 0.03 4.54 0.93
N THR A 48 0.52 5.78 0.82
CA THR A 48 -0.32 6.95 0.57
C THR A 48 -1.08 6.84 -0.76
N ALA A 49 -0.42 6.33 -1.80
CA ALA A 49 -1.05 6.11 -3.10
C ALA A 49 -2.16 5.07 -3.04
N ILE A 50 -1.93 3.92 -2.40
CA ILE A 50 -2.90 2.82 -2.25
C ILE A 50 -4.08 3.29 -1.39
N TYR A 51 -3.81 3.93 -0.25
CA TYR A 51 -4.84 4.46 0.65
C TYR A 51 -5.76 5.46 -0.06
N ASN A 52 -5.18 6.40 -0.81
CA ASN A 52 -5.96 7.38 -1.57
C ASN A 52 -6.79 6.73 -2.68
N HIS A 53 -6.31 5.66 -3.29
CA HIS A 53 -7.09 4.86 -4.24
C HIS A 53 -8.31 4.22 -3.55
N PHE A 54 -8.12 3.55 -2.42
CA PHE A 54 -9.22 2.92 -1.68
C PHE A 54 -10.22 3.92 -1.12
N LYS A 55 -9.79 5.11 -0.67
CA LYS A 55 -10.72 6.17 -0.29
C LYS A 55 -11.67 6.58 -1.41
N LYS A 56 -11.19 6.59 -2.67
CA LYS A 56 -12.03 6.94 -3.84
C LYS A 56 -13.08 5.86 -4.12
N LEU A 57 -12.82 4.60 -3.81
CA LEU A 57 -13.80 3.51 -3.94
C LEU A 57 -15.01 3.66 -3.01
N ASN A 58 -14.90 4.50 -1.98
CA ASN A 58 -16.00 4.80 -1.06
C ASN A 58 -16.87 5.98 -1.53
N ILE A 59 -16.46 6.67 -2.60
CA ILE A 59 -17.14 7.85 -3.18
C ILE A 59 -17.81 7.48 -4.52
N SER A 60 -17.59 6.25 -5.04
CA SER A 60 -18.22 5.69 -6.25
C SER A 60 -19.13 4.52 -5.92
#